data_AF-A0A2S4VVY9-F1
#
_entry.id   AF-A0A2S4VVY9-F1
#
_cell.length_a   1.000
_cell.length_b   1.000
_cell.length_c   1.000
_cell.angle_alpha   90.00
_cell.angle_beta   90.00
_cell.angle_gamma   90.00
#
_symmetry.space_group_name_H-M   'P 1'
#
loop_
_entity.id
_entity.type
_entity.pdbx_description
1 polymer ?
#
loop_
_entity_poly.entity_id
_entity_poly.type
_entity_poly.pdbx_seq_one_letter_code
_entity_poly.pdbx_strand_id
1 'polypeptide(L)'
;MSLLKRLSHPMHTRTGADVLEELERNFSQGSAYGQMFYNSSIGFTDLETGQEKNILTKLCGYGPSSSGLVTNHVYMITGRMIAPNTKLTPVLHYDLDTVIPAGNSDAFTAPLADKTSVIGFGIVISRNEISEMSNNSVLVKNLYVVLQHTDYDPLTKQQVQFKAQYVISGRRNLANTFGLFQQGREVMISGVIAGYLQDQFMWKINAISVSVASGHQSTTNSILSSDKGLIQNRRKPGLVSVEGSTQQPGLDTITETGLIPGDAAKSQPASDPASAFQPNLSQGTPPSNFYTDVPSTSVKKRTKRQILTEAKKNIKLSKAEASAATVQVPASDSALV
;
A
#
# COMPACT_ATOMS: atom_id res chain seq x y z
N MET A 1 12.86 30.41 -18.00
CA MET A 1 12.63 28.95 -17.99
C MET A 1 11.50 28.67 -17.03
N SER A 2 10.35 28.18 -17.49
CA SER A 2 9.26 27.84 -16.57
C SER A 2 9.68 26.63 -15.74
N LEU A 3 9.51 26.74 -14.41
CA LEU A 3 9.59 25.60 -13.52
C LEU A 3 8.54 24.59 -13.98
N LEU A 4 8.97 23.54 -14.68
CA LEU A 4 8.12 22.40 -14.98
C LEU A 4 7.61 21.88 -13.63
N LYS A 5 6.32 22.12 -13.37
CA LYS A 5 5.65 21.65 -12.17
C LYS A 5 5.86 20.15 -12.12
N ARG A 6 6.55 19.64 -11.08
CA ARG A 6 6.71 18.20 -10.86
C ARG A 6 5.34 17.64 -10.52
N LEU A 7 4.60 17.21 -11.54
CA LEU A 7 3.30 16.57 -11.38
C LEU A 7 3.52 15.18 -10.76
N SER A 8 2.65 14.81 -9.83
CA SER A 8 2.65 13.49 -9.19
C SER A 8 1.22 12.96 -9.22
N HIS A 9 1.11 11.75 -9.74
CA HIS A 9 -0.08 10.96 -9.98
C HIS A 9 0.19 9.56 -9.41
N PRO A 10 0.21 9.42 -8.07
CA PRO A 10 0.63 8.19 -7.42
C PRO A 10 -0.43 7.10 -7.53
N MET A 11 0.02 5.86 -7.34
CA MET A 11 -0.84 4.71 -7.16
C MET A 11 -0.60 4.14 -5.76
N HIS A 12 -1.56 4.38 -4.87
CA HIS A 12 -1.52 3.83 -3.52
C HIS A 12 -2.05 2.40 -3.55
N THR A 13 -1.42 1.52 -2.80
CA THR A 13 -1.74 0.10 -2.76
C THR A 13 -1.89 -0.33 -1.31
N ARG A 14 -2.88 -1.19 -1.04
CA ARG A 14 -3.03 -1.89 0.23
C ARG A 14 -3.19 -3.38 -0.04
N THR A 15 -2.40 -4.18 0.64
CA THR A 15 -2.37 -5.63 0.41
C THR A 15 -1.96 -6.40 1.66
N GLY A 16 -2.29 -7.69 1.68
CA GLY A 16 -1.62 -8.65 2.54
C GLY A 16 -0.38 -9.16 1.79
N ALA A 17 0.80 -8.93 2.36
CA ALA A 17 2.07 -9.31 1.78
C ALA A 17 2.66 -10.47 2.56
N ASP A 18 2.80 -11.61 1.89
CA ASP A 18 3.60 -12.74 2.37
C ASP A 18 5.07 -12.48 2.06
N VAL A 19 5.92 -12.42 3.09
CA VAL A 19 7.35 -12.12 2.95
C VAL A 19 8.08 -13.41 2.64
N LEU A 20 8.44 -13.59 1.37
CA LEU A 20 9.03 -14.84 0.86
C LEU A 20 10.54 -14.92 1.10
N GLU A 21 11.20 -13.78 1.01
CA GLU A 21 12.65 -13.66 1.11
C GLU A 21 13.03 -12.26 1.54
N GLU A 22 13.98 -12.17 2.46
CA GLU A 22 14.67 -10.94 2.79
C GLU A 22 15.83 -10.70 1.81
N LEU A 23 15.92 -9.47 1.29
CA LEU A 23 16.93 -9.05 0.34
C LEU A 23 17.99 -8.17 1.04
N GLU A 24 18.63 -7.30 0.26
CA GLU A 24 19.60 -6.36 0.78
C GLU A 24 19.00 -5.36 1.80
N ARG A 25 19.90 -4.79 2.59
CA ARG A 25 19.61 -3.80 3.62
C ARG A 25 20.54 -2.62 3.41
N ASN A 26 19.99 -1.47 3.00
CA ASN A 26 20.76 -0.30 2.64
C ASN A 26 20.75 0.71 3.78
N PHE A 27 21.68 0.54 4.72
CA PHE A 27 21.92 1.43 5.85
C PHE A 27 23.18 2.25 5.58
N SER A 28 23.10 3.57 5.78
CA SER A 28 24.30 4.42 5.74
C SER A 28 25.21 4.08 6.93
N GLN A 29 26.53 4.19 6.75
CA GLN A 29 27.48 3.88 7.82
C GLN A 29 27.18 4.71 9.08
N GLY A 30 27.01 4.05 10.23
CA GLY A 30 26.64 4.69 11.49
C GLY A 30 25.16 5.08 11.64
N SER A 31 24.32 4.85 10.63
CA SER A 31 22.87 5.08 10.71
C SER A 31 22.14 3.82 11.17
N ALA A 32 21.27 3.97 12.17
CA ALA A 32 20.32 2.94 12.55
C ALA A 32 19.12 2.85 11.57
N TYR A 33 18.95 3.84 10.68
CA TYR A 33 17.86 3.95 9.72
C TYR A 33 18.35 3.69 8.29
N GLY A 34 17.53 3.00 7.52
CA GLY A 34 17.86 2.61 6.16
C GLY A 34 16.69 2.01 5.41
N GLN A 35 16.96 1.59 4.18
CA GLN A 35 16.00 0.88 3.36
C GLN A 35 16.14 -0.63 3.56
N MET A 36 15.01 -1.31 3.64
CA MET A 36 14.93 -2.77 3.77
C MET A 36 14.09 -3.32 2.62
N PHE A 37 14.59 -4.38 1.99
CA PHE A 37 13.99 -4.93 0.79
C PHE A 37 13.57 -6.38 1.01
N TYR A 38 12.42 -6.74 0.43
CA TYR A 38 11.87 -8.09 0.52
C TYR A 38 11.25 -8.51 -0.81
N ASN A 39 11.25 -9.80 -1.09
CA ASN A 39 10.39 -10.37 -2.13
C ASN A 39 9.04 -10.78 -1.51
N SER A 40 7.98 -10.42 -2.20
CA SER A 40 6.61 -10.86 -1.95
C SER A 40 5.91 -11.10 -3.28
N SER A 41 4.60 -11.37 -3.27
CA SER A 41 3.82 -11.49 -4.49
C SER A 41 2.44 -10.85 -4.35
N ILE A 42 1.93 -10.38 -5.47
CA ILE A 42 0.53 -9.97 -5.60
C ILE A 42 -0.17 -11.07 -6.41
N GLY A 43 -1.13 -11.73 -5.76
CA GLY A 43 -1.95 -12.78 -6.33
C GLY A 43 -3.25 -12.26 -6.94
N PHE A 44 -3.67 -12.87 -8.05
CA PHE A 44 -4.99 -12.67 -8.65
C PHE A 44 -5.50 -13.98 -9.28
N THR A 45 -6.82 -14.12 -9.38
CA THR A 45 -7.43 -15.25 -10.06
C THR A 45 -7.49 -14.99 -11.57
N ASP A 46 -6.85 -15.83 -12.35
CA ASP A 46 -6.89 -15.75 -13.81
C ASP A 46 -8.27 -16.15 -14.35
N LEU A 47 -8.91 -15.25 -15.10
CA LEU A 47 -10.30 -15.47 -15.55
C LEU A 47 -10.44 -16.58 -16.59
N GLU A 48 -9.39 -16.89 -17.36
CA GLU A 48 -9.44 -17.93 -18.39
C GLU A 48 -9.24 -19.32 -17.78
N THR A 49 -8.30 -19.45 -16.85
CA THR A 49 -7.93 -20.75 -16.25
C THR A 49 -8.58 -21.02 -14.90
N GLY A 50 -9.12 -19.99 -14.25
CA GLY A 50 -9.64 -20.05 -12.87
C GLY A 50 -8.56 -20.32 -11.81
N GLN A 51 -7.27 -20.29 -12.19
CA GLN A 51 -6.16 -20.55 -11.29
C GLN A 51 -5.59 -19.26 -10.73
N GLU A 52 -5.07 -19.32 -9.50
CA GLU A 52 -4.32 -18.23 -8.92
C GLU A 52 -2.99 -18.04 -9.68
N LYS A 53 -2.72 -16.81 -10.11
CA LYS A 53 -1.44 -16.38 -10.62
C LYS A 53 -0.84 -15.35 -9.66
N ASN A 54 0.46 -15.45 -9.45
CA ASN A 54 1.21 -14.57 -8.57
C ASN A 54 2.29 -13.85 -9.36
N ILE A 55 2.34 -12.52 -9.24
CA ILE A 55 3.42 -11.71 -9.80
C ILE A 55 4.34 -11.32 -8.65
N LEU A 56 5.62 -11.68 -8.80
CA LEU A 56 6.68 -11.25 -7.88
C LEU A 56 6.65 -9.72 -7.76
N THR A 57 6.66 -9.23 -6.53
CA THR A 57 6.65 -7.79 -6.20
C THR A 57 7.67 -7.56 -5.10
N LYS A 58 8.51 -6.55 -5.25
CA LYS A 58 9.46 -6.16 -4.20
C LYS A 58 8.77 -5.24 -3.21
N LEU A 59 9.00 -5.47 -1.93
CA LEU A 59 8.64 -4.53 -0.87
C LEU A 59 9.87 -3.69 -0.54
N CYS A 60 9.68 -2.39 -0.34
CA CYS A 60 10.72 -1.48 0.10
C CYS A 60 10.18 -0.62 1.25
N GLY A 61 10.76 -0.77 2.44
CA GLY A 61 10.43 0.05 3.60
C GLY A 61 11.61 0.91 4.00
N TYR A 62 11.34 2.08 4.56
CA TYR A 62 12.35 2.90 5.23
C TYR A 62 12.07 2.92 6.73
N GLY A 63 13.09 2.62 7.55
CA GLY A 63 12.91 2.54 8.99
C GLY A 63 14.18 2.14 9.73
N PRO A 64 14.09 2.02 11.06
CA PRO A 64 15.19 1.49 11.86
C PRO A 64 15.45 0.02 11.55
N SER A 65 16.67 -0.45 11.73
CA SER A 65 17.05 -1.85 11.46
C SER A 65 16.26 -2.90 12.27
N SER A 66 15.67 -2.50 13.40
CA SER A 66 14.85 -3.33 14.27
C SER A 66 13.41 -3.52 13.79
N SER A 67 12.95 -2.74 12.81
CA SER A 67 11.57 -2.79 12.30
C SER A 67 11.44 -3.53 10.98
N GLY A 68 12.42 -4.39 10.66
CA GLY A 68 12.38 -5.22 9.46
C GLY A 68 11.23 -6.22 9.49
N LEU A 69 10.69 -6.51 8.30
CA LEU A 69 9.74 -7.60 8.13
C LEU A 69 10.47 -8.94 8.25
N VAL A 70 9.76 -9.97 8.72
CA VAL A 70 10.30 -11.31 8.93
C VAL A 70 9.85 -12.22 7.80
N THR A 71 10.76 -13.04 7.27
CA THR A 71 10.45 -14.07 6.28
C THR A 71 9.43 -15.09 6.80
N ASN A 72 8.60 -15.64 5.91
CA ASN A 72 7.51 -16.55 6.22
C ASN A 72 6.47 -15.95 7.19
N HIS A 73 6.28 -14.64 7.12
CA HIS A 73 5.20 -13.94 7.81
C HIS A 73 4.37 -13.13 6.82
N VAL A 74 3.07 -13.05 7.11
CA VAL A 74 2.12 -12.21 6.40
C VAL A 74 1.93 -10.90 7.16
N TYR A 75 1.93 -9.81 6.42
CA TYR A 75 1.68 -8.46 6.94
C TYR A 75 0.60 -7.78 6.12
N MET A 76 -0.29 -7.04 6.78
CA MET A 76 -1.12 -6.06 6.08
C MET A 76 -0.29 -4.78 5.94
N ILE A 77 -0.10 -4.34 4.70
CA ILE A 77 0.74 -3.17 4.38
C ILE A 77 -0.02 -2.19 3.49
N THR A 78 0.28 -0.91 3.69
CA THR A 78 -0.12 0.19 2.80
C THR A 78 1.13 0.86 2.25
N GLY A 79 1.07 1.34 1.02
CA GLY A 79 2.19 2.02 0.40
C GLY A 79 1.90 2.58 -0.98
N ARG A 80 2.94 2.98 -1.69
CA ARG A 80 2.91 3.44 -3.08
C ARG A 80 3.57 2.42 -3.99
N MET A 81 2.88 2.01 -5.05
CA MET A 81 3.42 1.06 -6.03
C MET A 81 4.00 1.81 -7.23
N ILE A 82 5.22 1.44 -7.60
CA ILE A 82 5.89 1.84 -8.84
C ILE A 82 6.04 0.59 -9.70
N ALA A 83 5.35 0.57 -10.85
CA ALA A 83 5.31 -0.58 -11.76
C ALA A 83 5.73 -0.13 -13.18
N PRO A 84 7.04 -0.08 -13.51
CA PRO A 84 7.56 0.66 -14.67
C PRO A 84 7.09 0.21 -16.08
N ASN A 85 6.18 -0.76 -16.20
CA ASN A 85 5.77 -1.40 -17.45
C ASN A 85 6.93 -1.92 -18.29
N THR A 86 7.91 -2.51 -17.62
CA THR A 86 9.02 -3.23 -18.23
C THR A 86 9.13 -4.61 -17.61
N LYS A 87 10.13 -5.40 -18.01
CA LYS A 87 10.44 -6.70 -17.41
C LYS A 87 10.90 -6.59 -15.94
N LEU A 88 11.07 -5.38 -15.43
CA LEU A 88 11.50 -5.12 -14.07
C LEU A 88 10.38 -5.41 -13.07
N THR A 89 10.75 -6.02 -11.94
CA THR A 89 9.81 -6.31 -10.86
C THR A 89 9.22 -5.01 -10.30
N PRO A 90 7.88 -4.89 -10.19
CA PRO A 90 7.25 -3.77 -9.51
C PRO A 90 7.73 -3.64 -8.06
N VAL A 91 7.80 -2.41 -7.56
CA VAL A 91 8.18 -2.11 -6.19
C VAL A 91 7.01 -1.47 -5.46
N LEU A 92 6.66 -2.01 -4.29
CA LEU A 92 5.73 -1.42 -3.34
C LEU A 92 6.53 -0.78 -2.21
N HIS A 93 6.57 0.55 -2.21
CA HIS A 93 7.15 1.33 -1.12
C HIS A 93 6.14 1.41 0.02
N TYR A 94 6.32 0.58 1.05
CA TYR A 94 5.37 0.50 2.16
C TYR A 94 5.71 1.48 3.27
N ASP A 95 4.68 1.98 3.93
CA ASP A 95 4.79 2.89 5.06
C ASP A 95 4.84 2.09 6.36
N LEU A 96 5.95 2.18 7.08
CA LEU A 96 6.20 1.39 8.29
C LEU A 96 5.11 1.56 9.36
N ASP A 97 4.60 2.78 9.50
CA ASP A 97 3.56 3.14 10.48
C ASP A 97 2.20 2.46 10.21
N THR A 98 2.04 1.86 9.03
CA THR A 98 0.79 1.19 8.60
C THR A 98 0.90 -0.33 8.61
N VAL A 99 2.07 -0.88 8.96
CA VAL A 99 2.32 -2.32 8.94
C VAL A 99 1.59 -2.98 10.10
N ILE A 100 0.77 -3.98 9.79
CA ILE A 100 0.08 -4.80 10.79
C ILE A 100 0.53 -6.26 10.59
N PRO A 101 1.23 -6.88 11.57
CA PRO A 101 1.57 -8.30 11.51
C PRO A 101 0.30 -9.16 11.54
N ALA A 102 0.16 -10.07 10.59
CA ALA A 102 -0.99 -10.98 10.51
C ALA A 102 -0.65 -12.40 11.02
N GLY A 103 0.62 -12.81 10.97
CA GLY A 103 1.11 -14.08 11.53
C GLY A 103 2.05 -14.84 10.59
N ASN A 104 2.40 -16.07 10.95
CA ASN A 104 3.21 -16.97 10.10
C ASN A 104 2.44 -17.36 8.83
N SER A 105 3.13 -17.44 7.70
CA SER A 105 2.53 -17.78 6.40
C SER A 105 1.87 -19.16 6.40
N ASP A 106 2.50 -20.17 7.01
CA ASP A 106 1.96 -21.54 7.08
C ASP A 106 0.65 -21.63 7.89
N ALA A 107 0.42 -20.69 8.82
CA ALA A 107 -0.78 -20.63 9.65
C ALA A 107 -1.85 -19.69 9.07
N PHE A 108 -1.51 -18.89 8.06
CA PHE A 108 -2.39 -17.90 7.47
C PHE A 108 -3.29 -18.55 6.41
N THR A 109 -4.57 -18.70 6.71
CA THR A 109 -5.53 -19.44 5.87
C THR A 109 -6.39 -18.55 4.98
N ALA A 110 -6.38 -17.24 5.19
CA ALA A 110 -7.17 -16.32 4.37
C ALA A 110 -6.54 -16.16 2.97
N PRO A 111 -7.34 -16.15 1.90
CA PRO A 111 -6.80 -15.97 0.55
C PRO A 111 -6.27 -14.55 0.37
N LEU A 112 -5.03 -14.43 -0.12
CA LEU A 112 -4.42 -13.14 -0.48
C LEU A 112 -4.76 -12.72 -1.92
N ALA A 113 -5.04 -13.69 -2.79
CA ALA A 113 -5.46 -13.43 -4.17
C ALA A 113 -6.72 -12.57 -4.22
N ASP A 114 -6.74 -11.62 -5.16
CA ASP A 114 -7.86 -10.68 -5.38
C ASP A 114 -8.17 -9.80 -4.15
N LYS A 115 -7.25 -9.68 -3.18
CA LYS A 115 -7.39 -8.79 -2.00
C LYS A 115 -6.50 -7.56 -2.04
N THR A 116 -5.70 -7.41 -3.10
CA THR A 116 -4.89 -6.20 -3.28
C THR A 116 -5.74 -5.06 -3.80
N SER A 117 -5.97 -4.05 -2.97
CA SER A 117 -6.69 -2.83 -3.36
C SER A 117 -5.72 -1.75 -3.79
N VAL A 118 -6.15 -0.93 -4.75
CA VAL A 118 -5.41 0.24 -5.22
C VAL A 118 -6.29 1.48 -5.24
N ILE A 119 -5.68 2.63 -5.02
CA ILE A 119 -6.23 3.96 -5.28
C ILE A 119 -5.26 4.66 -6.21
N GLY A 120 -5.59 4.65 -7.50
CA GLY A 120 -4.79 5.28 -8.53
C GLY A 120 -5.28 6.68 -8.83
N PHE A 121 -4.44 7.68 -8.65
CA PHE A 121 -4.65 9.02 -9.19
C PHE A 121 -3.81 9.14 -10.46
N GLY A 122 -4.43 9.46 -11.60
CA GLY A 122 -3.75 9.40 -12.89
C GLY A 122 -4.43 10.16 -14.00
N ILE A 123 -3.70 10.34 -15.10
CA ILE A 123 -4.19 10.97 -16.32
C ILE A 123 -4.70 9.89 -17.26
N VAL A 124 -5.93 10.03 -17.75
CA VAL A 124 -6.48 9.13 -18.76
C VAL A 124 -5.69 9.29 -20.06
N ILE A 125 -5.04 8.23 -20.53
CA ILE A 125 -4.29 8.25 -21.81
C ILE A 125 -4.95 7.40 -22.90
N SER A 126 -5.84 6.48 -22.52
CA SER A 126 -6.61 5.66 -23.45
C SER A 126 -7.93 5.27 -22.80
N ARG A 127 -8.98 5.15 -23.63
CA ARG A 127 -10.29 4.63 -23.22
C ARG A 127 -10.89 3.82 -24.36
N ASN A 128 -11.40 2.63 -24.07
CA ASN A 128 -12.05 1.76 -25.05
C ASN A 128 -13.26 1.08 -24.41
N GLU A 129 -14.40 1.11 -25.08
CA GLU A 129 -15.58 0.38 -24.62
C GLU A 129 -15.61 -0.99 -25.29
N ILE A 130 -15.66 -2.04 -24.48
CA ILE A 130 -15.62 -3.44 -24.93
C ILE A 130 -16.88 -4.14 -24.43
N SER A 131 -17.59 -4.76 -25.36
CA SER A 131 -18.76 -5.58 -25.06
C SER A 131 -18.33 -7.01 -24.75
N GLU A 132 -18.63 -7.47 -23.55
CA GLU A 132 -18.27 -8.80 -23.06
C GLU A 132 -19.53 -9.57 -22.66
N MET A 133 -19.55 -10.87 -22.93
CA MET A 133 -20.60 -11.75 -22.43
C MET A 133 -20.39 -11.96 -20.93
N SER A 134 -21.34 -11.52 -20.12
CA SER A 134 -21.31 -11.84 -18.69
C SER A 134 -21.70 -13.29 -18.43
N ASN A 135 -21.41 -13.77 -17.23
CA ASN A 135 -21.73 -15.13 -16.77
C ASN A 135 -23.23 -15.50 -16.90
N ASN A 136 -24.11 -14.51 -17.02
CA ASN A 136 -25.55 -14.70 -17.19
C ASN A 136 -26.00 -14.57 -18.66
N SER A 137 -25.07 -14.68 -19.62
CA SER A 137 -25.30 -14.48 -21.07
C SER A 137 -25.86 -13.10 -21.46
N VAL A 138 -25.73 -12.12 -20.56
CA VAL A 138 -26.07 -10.72 -20.84
C VAL A 138 -24.82 -10.02 -21.34
N LEU A 139 -24.93 -9.34 -22.48
CA LEU A 139 -23.86 -8.54 -23.04
C LEU A 139 -23.68 -7.27 -22.17
N VAL A 140 -22.53 -7.15 -21.53
CA VAL A 140 -22.18 -6.02 -20.67
C VAL A 140 -21.09 -5.22 -21.36
N LYS A 141 -21.34 -3.92 -21.53
CA LYS A 141 -20.36 -3.00 -22.10
C LYS A 141 -19.47 -2.46 -20.98
N ASN A 142 -18.24 -2.93 -20.89
CA ASN A 142 -17.25 -2.45 -19.93
C ASN A 142 -16.40 -1.34 -20.56
N LEU A 143 -15.97 -0.37 -19.77
CA LEU A 143 -15.03 0.66 -20.21
C LEU A 143 -13.65 0.33 -19.67
N TYR A 144 -12.71 0.13 -20.60
CA TYR A 144 -11.30 -0.09 -20.33
C TYR A 144 -10.58 1.25 -20.42
N VAL A 145 -10.05 1.72 -19.29
CA VAL A 145 -9.34 3.00 -19.18
C VAL A 145 -7.89 2.71 -18.82
N VAL A 146 -6.94 3.27 -19.56
CA VAL A 146 -5.53 3.26 -19.15
C VAL A 146 -5.21 4.59 -18.51
N LEU A 147 -4.81 4.57 -17.25
CA LEU A 147 -4.26 5.74 -16.58
C LEU A 147 -2.74 5.72 -16.67
N GLN A 148 -2.18 6.89 -16.90
CA GLN A 148 -0.78 7.18 -16.69
C GLN A 148 -0.60 7.74 -15.27
N HIS A 149 0.24 7.05 -14.52
CA HIS A 149 0.72 7.42 -13.20
C HIS A 149 2.13 8.00 -13.31
N THR A 150 2.49 8.85 -12.37
CA THR A 150 3.82 9.43 -12.29
C THR A 150 4.15 9.64 -10.83
N ASP A 151 5.24 9.06 -10.36
CA ASP A 151 5.61 9.19 -8.96
C ASP A 151 7.13 9.30 -8.80
N TYR A 152 7.58 9.89 -7.70
CA TYR A 152 9.00 9.94 -7.37
C TYR A 152 9.42 8.62 -6.74
N ASP A 153 10.40 7.97 -7.37
CA ASP A 153 11.05 6.79 -6.86
C ASP A 153 12.24 7.21 -5.97
N PRO A 154 12.20 6.95 -4.65
CA PRO A 154 13.30 7.27 -3.75
C PRO A 154 14.56 6.44 -4.02
N LEU A 155 14.47 5.30 -4.71
CA LEU A 155 15.61 4.42 -5.02
C LEU A 155 16.44 5.01 -6.16
N THR A 156 15.80 5.31 -7.28
CA THR A 156 16.47 5.91 -8.46
C THR A 156 16.60 7.42 -8.37
N LYS A 157 15.92 8.06 -7.41
CA LYS A 157 15.84 9.52 -7.23
C LYS A 157 15.29 10.24 -8.47
N GLN A 158 14.37 9.60 -9.18
CA GLN A 158 13.79 10.09 -10.43
C GLN A 158 12.26 10.02 -10.39
N GLN A 159 11.61 10.82 -11.25
CA GLN A 159 10.20 10.61 -11.55
C GLN A 159 10.06 9.41 -12.48
N VAL A 160 9.28 8.43 -12.05
CA VAL A 160 8.95 7.25 -12.84
C VAL A 160 7.52 7.38 -13.32
N GLN A 161 7.34 7.24 -14.64
CA GLN A 161 6.04 7.16 -15.26
C GLN A 161 5.69 5.70 -15.53
N PHE A 162 4.45 5.34 -15.26
CA PHE A 162 3.93 4.02 -15.57
C PHE A 162 2.42 4.06 -15.81
N LYS A 163 1.87 2.93 -16.21
CA LYS A 163 0.50 2.76 -16.68
C LYS A 163 -0.15 1.59 -15.97
N ALA A 164 -1.45 1.73 -15.76
CA ALA A 164 -2.30 0.69 -15.24
C ALA A 164 -3.64 0.72 -15.98
N GLN A 165 -4.20 -0.45 -16.27
CA GLN A 165 -5.50 -0.60 -16.92
C GLN A 165 -6.58 -0.78 -15.86
N TYR A 166 -7.59 0.08 -15.90
CA TYR A 166 -8.77 0.04 -15.05
C TYR A 166 -9.97 -0.39 -15.87
N VAL A 167 -10.66 -1.43 -15.41
CA VAL A 167 -11.94 -1.90 -15.97
C VAL A 167 -13.05 -1.29 -15.16
N ILE A 168 -13.79 -0.38 -15.78
CA ILE A 168 -15.00 0.22 -15.24
C ILE A 168 -16.18 -0.64 -15.69
N SER A 169 -16.84 -1.27 -14.72
CA SER A 169 -17.95 -2.15 -15.03
C SER A 169 -19.12 -1.38 -15.65
N GLY A 170 -19.69 -1.92 -16.73
CA GLY A 170 -20.97 -1.46 -17.29
C GLY A 170 -22.19 -1.83 -16.44
N ARG A 171 -21.98 -2.35 -15.23
CA ARG A 171 -23.06 -2.65 -14.27
C ARG A 171 -23.42 -1.41 -13.46
N ARG A 172 -24.67 -1.41 -12.96
CA ARG A 172 -25.45 -0.24 -12.50
C ARG A 172 -24.68 0.88 -11.79
N ASN A 173 -23.76 0.57 -10.88
CA ASN A 173 -23.10 1.58 -10.05
C ASN A 173 -22.08 2.44 -10.79
N LEU A 174 -21.44 1.92 -11.85
CA LEU A 174 -20.38 2.65 -12.57
C LEU A 174 -20.69 2.90 -14.05
N ALA A 175 -21.72 2.28 -14.63
CA ALA A 175 -22.07 2.45 -16.04
C ALA A 175 -22.23 3.93 -16.45
N ASN A 176 -22.91 4.73 -15.62
CA ASN A 176 -23.17 6.14 -15.89
C ASN A 176 -21.91 7.02 -15.78
N THR A 177 -20.78 6.48 -15.31
CA THR A 177 -19.52 7.23 -15.14
C THR A 177 -18.66 7.23 -16.41
N PHE A 178 -19.04 6.52 -17.47
CA PHE A 178 -18.17 6.36 -18.65
C PHE A 178 -17.78 7.69 -19.30
N GLY A 179 -18.72 8.64 -19.36
CA GLY A 179 -18.47 9.98 -19.91
C GLY A 179 -17.50 10.83 -19.06
N LEU A 180 -17.21 10.43 -17.83
CA LEU A 180 -16.24 11.12 -16.97
C LEU A 180 -14.80 10.91 -17.44
N PHE A 181 -14.52 9.77 -18.10
CA PHE A 181 -13.18 9.43 -18.56
C PHE A 181 -12.94 10.04 -19.93
N GLN A 182 -12.22 11.16 -19.97
CA GLN A 182 -11.79 11.81 -21.20
C GLN A 182 -10.27 11.80 -21.25
N GLN A 183 -9.67 11.58 -22.43
CA GLN A 183 -8.22 11.59 -22.57
C GLN A 183 -7.66 12.95 -22.11
N GLY A 184 -6.56 12.93 -21.36
CA GLY A 184 -5.95 14.10 -20.72
C GLY A 184 -6.57 14.50 -19.38
N ARG A 185 -7.70 13.89 -18.97
CA ARG A 185 -8.36 14.22 -17.71
C ARG A 185 -7.72 13.48 -16.53
N GLU A 186 -7.56 14.19 -15.42
CA GLU A 186 -7.14 13.62 -14.14
C GLU A 186 -8.32 12.94 -13.44
N VAL A 187 -8.13 11.69 -13.07
CA VAL A 187 -9.14 10.89 -12.37
C VAL A 187 -8.48 10.11 -11.24
N MET A 188 -9.25 9.89 -10.18
CA MET A 188 -8.93 8.99 -9.10
C MET A 188 -9.84 7.76 -9.19
N ILE A 189 -9.26 6.58 -9.23
CA ILE A 189 -9.99 5.31 -9.29
C ILE A 189 -9.55 4.44 -8.12
N SER A 190 -10.50 4.03 -7.29
CA SER A 190 -10.29 2.95 -6.33
C SER A 190 -10.69 1.63 -6.97
N GLY A 191 -9.90 0.58 -6.77
CA GLY A 191 -10.20 -0.74 -7.33
C GLY A 191 -9.42 -1.86 -6.66
N VAL A 192 -9.53 -3.05 -7.22
CA VAL A 192 -8.81 -4.25 -6.80
C VAL A 192 -8.05 -4.81 -7.99
N ILE A 193 -6.80 -5.21 -7.79
CA ILE A 193 -6.00 -5.88 -8.80
C ILE A 193 -6.67 -7.21 -9.15
N ALA A 194 -6.94 -7.41 -10.43
CA ALA A 194 -7.68 -8.56 -10.96
C ALA A 194 -6.95 -9.25 -12.11
N GLY A 195 -5.75 -8.80 -12.46
CA GLY A 195 -4.99 -9.37 -13.55
C GLY A 195 -3.68 -8.66 -13.85
N TYR A 196 -2.92 -9.25 -14.76
CA TYR A 196 -1.68 -8.69 -15.26
C TYR A 196 -1.57 -8.93 -16.78
N LEU A 197 -1.40 -7.86 -17.54
CA LEU A 197 -1.20 -7.89 -18.98
C LEU A 197 0.28 -8.15 -19.26
N GLN A 198 0.63 -9.42 -19.46
CA GLN A 198 2.03 -9.87 -19.56
C GLN A 198 2.81 -9.15 -20.67
N ASP A 199 2.21 -8.96 -21.84
CA ASP A 199 2.87 -8.34 -23.00
C ASP A 199 3.19 -6.86 -22.79
N GLN A 200 2.43 -6.20 -21.91
CA GLN A 200 2.57 -4.77 -21.61
C GLN A 200 3.18 -4.51 -20.23
N PHE A 201 3.48 -5.57 -19.47
CA PHE A 201 3.92 -5.51 -18.08
C PHE A 201 3.03 -4.58 -17.23
N MET A 202 1.71 -4.70 -17.39
CA MET A 202 0.75 -3.73 -16.86
C MET A 202 -0.31 -4.40 -16.00
N TRP A 203 -0.53 -3.84 -14.80
CA TRP A 203 -1.60 -4.27 -13.92
C TRP A 203 -2.98 -3.99 -14.51
N LYS A 204 -3.90 -4.95 -14.34
CA LYS A 204 -5.33 -4.84 -14.64
C LYS A 204 -6.10 -4.75 -13.32
N ILE A 205 -6.92 -3.73 -13.19
CA ILE A 205 -7.64 -3.37 -11.96
C ILE A 205 -9.13 -3.30 -12.25
N ASN A 206 -9.95 -3.96 -11.44
CA ASN A 206 -11.39 -3.78 -11.47
C ASN A 206 -11.76 -2.58 -10.59
N ALA A 207 -12.40 -1.57 -11.19
CA ALA A 207 -12.78 -0.37 -10.47
C ALA A 207 -13.98 -0.62 -9.54
N ILE A 208 -13.91 0.00 -8.37
CA ILE A 208 -14.95 -0.01 -7.32
C ILE A 208 -15.59 1.37 -7.21
N SER A 209 -14.78 2.43 -7.25
CA SER A 209 -15.26 3.82 -7.20
C SER A 209 -14.39 4.73 -8.06
N VAL A 210 -14.99 5.86 -8.46
CA VAL A 210 -14.38 6.82 -9.37
C VAL A 210 -14.62 8.23 -8.82
N SER A 211 -13.62 9.09 -8.94
CA SER A 211 -13.72 10.52 -8.64
C SER A 211 -12.93 11.29 -9.69
N VAL A 212 -13.43 12.45 -10.09
CA VAL A 212 -12.76 13.29 -11.09
C VAL A 212 -12.15 14.50 -10.40
N ALA A 213 -10.89 14.78 -10.66
CA ALA A 213 -10.29 16.02 -10.23
C ALA A 213 -10.87 17.19 -11.04
N SER A 214 -11.20 18.28 -10.35
CA SER A 214 -11.77 19.48 -10.98
C SER A 214 -10.86 20.71 -10.90
N GLY A 215 -9.56 20.51 -10.65
CA GLY A 215 -8.62 21.61 -10.44
C GLY A 215 -8.99 22.49 -9.24
N HIS A 216 -8.51 23.73 -9.23
CA HIS A 216 -8.93 24.72 -8.23
C HIS A 216 -10.39 25.13 -8.49
N GLN A 217 -11.27 24.82 -7.56
CA GLN A 217 -12.65 25.31 -7.56
C GLN A 217 -12.73 26.57 -6.68
N SER A 218 -13.11 27.70 -7.28
CA SER A 218 -13.57 28.86 -6.51
C SER A 218 -14.90 28.49 -5.87
N THR A 219 -14.97 28.57 -4.54
CA THR A 219 -16.07 28.11 -3.69
C THR A 219 -17.45 28.44 -4.25
N THR A 220 -18.22 27.42 -4.64
CA THR A 220 -19.66 27.56 -4.91
C THR A 220 -20.43 26.80 -3.82
N ASN A 221 -21.22 27.54 -3.04
CA ASN A 221 -22.03 26.99 -1.96
C ASN A 221 -23.16 26.13 -2.55
N SER A 222 -23.03 24.82 -2.47
CA SER A 222 -24.10 23.86 -2.84
C SER A 222 -24.82 23.41 -1.57
N ILE A 223 -26.02 23.94 -1.33
CA ILE A 223 -26.92 23.50 -0.27
C ILE A 223 -27.57 22.18 -0.71
N LEU A 224 -27.33 21.09 0.01
CA LEU A 224 -28.03 19.81 -0.17
C LEU A 224 -28.85 19.51 1.09
N SER A 225 -30.15 19.31 0.91
CA SER A 225 -31.13 18.97 1.94
C SER A 225 -31.02 17.50 2.36
N SER A 226 -30.85 17.24 3.66
CA SER A 226 -30.76 15.90 4.23
C SER A 226 -32.14 15.38 4.66
N ASP A 227 -32.55 14.21 4.19
CA ASP A 227 -33.70 13.45 4.70
C ASP A 227 -33.20 12.35 5.68
N LYS A 228 -33.85 12.21 6.84
CA LYS A 228 -33.39 11.36 7.96
C LYS A 228 -34.28 10.14 8.14
N GLY A 229 -33.79 8.96 7.75
CA GLY A 229 -34.37 7.66 8.12
C GLY A 229 -33.51 6.94 9.17
N LEU A 230 -34.07 6.63 10.34
CA LEU A 230 -33.40 5.96 11.47
C LEU A 230 -33.43 4.44 11.31
N ILE A 231 -32.27 3.78 11.37
CA ILE A 231 -32.16 2.33 11.66
C ILE A 231 -31.20 2.14 12.83
N GLN A 232 -31.70 1.56 13.92
CA GLN A 232 -30.91 1.19 15.10
C GLN A 232 -30.21 -0.14 14.88
N ASN A 233 -28.88 -0.18 15.03
CA ASN A 233 -28.13 -1.41 15.25
C ASN A 233 -27.07 -1.21 16.34
N ARG A 234 -26.87 -2.26 17.16
CA ARG A 234 -26.02 -2.30 18.37
C ARG A 234 -24.62 -1.75 18.10
N ARG A 235 -24.22 -0.73 18.87
CA ARG A 235 -22.95 0.00 18.75
C ARG A 235 -21.85 -0.65 19.60
N LYS A 236 -20.60 -0.64 19.11
CA LYS A 236 -19.40 -1.05 19.87
C LYS A 236 -19.18 -0.12 21.07
N PRO A 237 -18.60 -0.58 22.19
CA PRO A 237 -18.20 0.29 23.30
C PRO A 237 -17.28 1.42 22.80
N GLY A 238 -17.56 2.66 23.18
CA GLY A 238 -16.78 3.85 22.80
C GLY A 238 -17.13 4.48 21.45
N LEU A 239 -18.14 3.99 20.72
CA LEU A 239 -18.56 4.60 19.46
C LEU A 239 -19.33 5.91 19.69
N VAL A 240 -18.65 7.05 19.49
CA VAL A 240 -19.31 8.36 19.41
C VAL A 240 -19.94 8.48 18.02
N SER A 241 -21.26 8.65 17.98
CA SER A 241 -21.99 8.98 16.76
C SER A 241 -21.99 10.50 16.61
N VAL A 242 -21.35 11.01 15.55
CA VAL A 242 -21.30 12.45 15.23
C VAL A 242 -22.65 12.95 14.70
N GLU A 243 -23.52 12.04 14.27
CA GLU A 243 -24.91 12.36 13.93
C GLU A 243 -25.73 12.55 15.20
N GLY A 244 -25.93 13.81 15.60
CA GLY A 244 -26.84 14.20 16.69
C GLY A 244 -26.28 15.14 17.75
N SER A 245 -25.02 15.56 17.67
CA SER A 245 -24.48 16.59 18.57
C SER A 245 -24.92 18.01 18.17
N THR A 246 -26.23 18.29 18.20
CA THR A 246 -26.71 19.66 18.36
C THR A 246 -26.61 20.02 19.85
N GLN A 247 -25.40 20.24 20.32
CA GLN A 247 -25.18 21.18 21.42
C GLN A 247 -24.59 22.42 20.77
N GLN A 248 -25.47 23.41 20.49
CA GLN A 248 -25.02 24.78 20.36
C GLN A 248 -24.28 25.15 21.67
N PRO A 249 -23.15 25.86 21.61
CA PRO A 249 -22.54 26.37 22.83
C PRO A 249 -23.54 27.30 23.52
N GLY A 250 -23.96 26.91 24.73
CA GLY A 250 -24.85 27.68 25.58
C GLY A 250 -24.23 29.03 25.90
N LEU A 251 -25.01 30.08 25.68
CA LEU A 251 -24.71 31.44 26.10
C LEU A 251 -24.99 31.52 27.61
N ASP A 252 -23.98 31.31 28.43
CA ASP A 252 -24.12 31.50 29.88
C ASP A 252 -24.25 33.00 30.18
N THR A 253 -25.45 33.36 30.61
CA THR A 253 -25.83 34.68 31.10
C THR A 253 -25.17 34.91 32.46
N ILE A 254 -24.16 35.79 32.51
CA ILE A 254 -23.54 36.21 33.77
C ILE A 254 -24.42 37.32 34.37
N THR A 255 -24.99 37.05 35.55
CA THR A 255 -25.69 38.05 36.36
C THR A 255 -24.65 38.85 37.15
N GLU A 256 -24.66 40.18 37.00
CA GLU A 256 -23.84 41.13 37.75
C GLU A 256 -24.22 41.18 39.24
N THR A 257 -23.22 41.25 40.12
CA THR A 257 -23.25 42.12 41.31
C THR A 257 -21.85 42.28 41.92
N GLY A 258 -21.35 43.54 42.00
CA GLY A 258 -20.45 44.01 43.07
C GLY A 258 -18.97 44.35 42.76
N LEU A 259 -18.70 45.59 42.27
CA LEU A 259 -17.82 46.65 42.84
C LEU A 259 -16.40 46.29 43.41
N ILE A 260 -15.21 46.90 43.15
CA ILE A 260 -14.57 47.97 42.31
C ILE A 260 -13.00 47.75 42.40
N PRO A 261 -12.05 48.66 42.00
CA PRO A 261 -11.24 48.73 40.75
C PRO A 261 -9.70 48.51 40.89
N GLY A 262 -9.00 48.52 39.74
CA GLY A 262 -7.55 48.77 39.58
C GLY A 262 -6.76 47.50 39.25
N ASP A 263 -5.79 47.44 38.33
CA ASP A 263 -4.96 48.47 37.73
C ASP A 263 -4.33 47.92 36.42
N ALA A 264 -3.86 48.80 35.56
CA ALA A 264 -3.33 48.48 34.24
C ALA A 264 -1.91 47.90 34.28
N ALA A 265 -1.64 46.84 33.50
CA ALA A 265 -0.28 46.53 33.04
C ALA A 265 -0.26 45.80 31.69
N LYS A 266 0.40 46.43 30.72
CA LYS A 266 0.79 45.90 29.41
C LYS A 266 1.90 44.86 29.56
N SER A 267 1.87 43.79 28.77
CA SER A 267 3.09 43.17 28.21
C SER A 267 2.81 42.32 26.97
N GLN A 268 3.61 42.55 25.93
CA GLN A 268 3.63 41.92 24.60
C GLN A 268 4.04 40.44 24.63
N PRO A 269 3.74 39.65 23.57
CA PRO A 269 4.19 38.27 23.43
C PRO A 269 5.62 38.18 22.86
N ALA A 270 6.42 37.26 23.40
CA ALA A 270 7.75 36.90 22.92
C ALA A 270 7.66 35.87 21.77
N SER A 271 8.56 36.02 20.81
CA SER A 271 8.72 35.24 19.58
C SER A 271 9.58 33.98 19.77
N ASP A 272 9.14 32.84 19.22
CA ASP A 272 9.96 31.64 19.00
C ASP A 272 10.68 31.68 17.64
N PRO A 273 11.95 31.22 17.53
CA PRO A 273 12.65 31.15 16.25
C PRO A 273 12.49 29.78 15.57
N ALA A 274 12.10 29.81 14.30
CA ALA A 274 12.12 28.67 13.39
C ALA A 274 13.53 28.40 12.85
N SER A 275 14.05 27.19 13.03
CA SER A 275 15.29 26.74 12.39
C SER A 275 14.99 26.07 11.03
N ALA A 276 15.37 26.73 9.95
CA ALA A 276 15.30 26.21 8.58
C ALA A 276 16.44 25.22 8.29
N PHE A 277 16.10 24.03 7.80
CA PHE A 277 17.04 23.07 7.20
C PHE A 277 17.29 23.44 5.73
N GLN A 278 18.55 23.70 5.36
CA GLN A 278 19.00 23.74 3.96
C GLN A 278 19.79 22.45 3.66
N PRO A 279 19.48 21.71 2.58
CA PRO A 279 20.34 20.62 2.13
C PRO A 279 21.45 21.14 1.22
N ASN A 280 22.69 20.81 1.59
CA ASN A 280 23.91 21.12 0.85
C ASN A 280 24.07 20.12 -0.32
N LEU A 281 24.28 20.63 -1.54
CA LEU A 281 24.50 19.83 -2.76
C LEU A 281 25.99 19.51 -2.91
N SER A 282 26.40 18.27 -2.62
CA SER A 282 27.67 17.73 -3.08
C SER A 282 27.45 16.83 -4.31
N GLN A 283 28.18 17.13 -5.38
CA GLN A 283 28.16 16.36 -6.63
C GLN A 283 28.86 15.02 -6.42
N GLY A 284 28.08 13.94 -6.39
CA GLY A 284 28.54 12.56 -6.50
C GLY A 284 27.96 11.92 -7.76
N THR A 285 28.77 11.11 -8.43
CA THR A 285 28.46 10.28 -9.61
C THR A 285 27.09 9.61 -9.48
N PRO A 286 26.25 9.55 -10.55
CA PRO A 286 24.92 8.94 -10.44
C PRO A 286 25.04 7.46 -10.06
N PRO A 287 24.26 6.97 -9.07
CA PRO A 287 24.24 5.55 -8.74
C PRO A 287 23.70 4.74 -9.94
N SER A 288 24.26 3.55 -10.15
CA SER A 288 23.76 2.59 -11.14
C SER A 288 22.27 2.29 -10.92
N ASN A 289 21.55 2.04 -12.00
CA ASN A 289 20.11 1.79 -11.94
C ASN A 289 19.86 0.51 -11.13
N PHE A 290 19.30 0.61 -9.91
CA PHE A 290 18.95 -0.53 -9.05
C PHE A 290 18.19 -1.64 -9.78
N TYR A 291 17.36 -1.26 -10.74
CA TYR A 291 16.60 -2.18 -11.57
C TYR A 291 17.45 -3.06 -12.50
N THR A 292 18.63 -2.60 -12.91
CA THR A 292 19.52 -3.34 -13.83
C THR A 292 20.49 -4.27 -13.11
N ASP A 293 20.70 -4.09 -11.82
CA ASP A 293 21.76 -4.75 -11.07
C ASP A 293 21.31 -6.04 -10.37
N VAL A 294 20.07 -6.48 -10.64
CA VAL A 294 19.49 -7.71 -10.06
C VAL A 294 19.43 -8.77 -11.15
N PRO A 295 20.11 -9.93 -11.00
CA PRO A 295 20.08 -10.98 -12.00
C PRO A 295 18.64 -11.43 -12.25
N SER A 296 18.19 -11.38 -13.50
CA SER A 296 16.98 -12.07 -13.94
C SER A 296 17.16 -13.57 -13.70
N THR A 297 16.64 -14.08 -12.59
CA THR A 297 16.66 -15.51 -12.34
C THR A 297 15.59 -16.17 -13.21
N SER A 298 16.04 -16.97 -14.17
CA SER A 298 15.18 -17.94 -14.81
C SER A 298 14.73 -18.92 -13.72
N VAL A 299 13.45 -18.85 -13.35
CA VAL A 299 12.84 -19.77 -12.40
C VAL A 299 12.91 -21.18 -13.01
N LYS A 300 13.92 -21.96 -12.65
CA LYS A 300 13.87 -23.41 -12.82
C LYS A 300 12.78 -23.90 -11.87
N LYS A 301 11.61 -24.23 -12.42
CA LYS A 301 10.52 -24.91 -11.72
C LYS A 301 11.09 -26.10 -10.95
N ARG A 302 11.15 -26.00 -9.62
CA ARG A 302 11.50 -27.14 -8.77
C ARG A 302 10.37 -28.15 -8.85
N THR A 303 10.70 -29.39 -9.17
CA THR A 303 9.69 -30.45 -9.29
C THR A 303 9.28 -30.94 -7.91
N LYS A 304 8.01 -31.33 -7.75
CA LYS A 304 7.45 -31.93 -6.51
C LYS A 304 8.34 -33.04 -5.94
N ARG A 305 9.03 -33.77 -6.80
CA ARG A 305 9.99 -34.83 -6.43
C ARG A 305 11.24 -34.29 -5.74
N GLN A 306 11.78 -33.14 -6.15
CA GLN A 306 12.94 -32.51 -5.52
C GLN A 306 12.59 -32.01 -4.12
N ILE A 307 11.43 -31.37 -3.97
CA ILE A 307 10.91 -30.88 -2.69
C ILE A 307 10.71 -32.04 -1.70
N LEU A 308 10.12 -33.15 -2.14
CA LEU A 308 9.89 -34.31 -1.28
C LEU A 308 11.18 -35.03 -0.87
N THR A 309 12.22 -34.97 -1.70
CA THR A 309 13.51 -35.63 -1.43
C THR A 309 14.31 -34.83 -0.41
N GLU A 310 14.23 -33.51 -0.48
CA GLU A 310 14.91 -32.60 0.45
C GLU A 310 14.21 -32.57 1.82
N ALA A 311 12.88 -32.61 1.86
CA ALA A 311 12.13 -32.78 3.10
C ALA A 311 12.47 -34.10 3.83
N LYS A 312 12.63 -35.20 3.10
CA LYS A 312 13.07 -36.49 3.67
C LYS A 312 14.51 -36.44 4.19
N LYS A 313 15.39 -35.68 3.53
CA LYS A 313 16.77 -35.49 3.98
C LYS A 313 16.82 -34.69 5.27
N ASN A 314 16.02 -33.63 5.38
CA ASN A 314 15.95 -32.79 6.58
C ASN A 314 15.32 -33.51 7.78
N ILE A 315 14.33 -34.38 7.56
CA ILE A 315 13.77 -35.24 8.63
C ILE A 315 14.81 -36.27 9.12
N LYS A 316 15.70 -36.75 8.24
CA LYS A 316 16.75 -37.69 8.62
C LYS A 316 17.86 -36.99 9.43
N LEU A 317 18.14 -35.73 9.13
CA LEU A 317 19.10 -34.90 9.85
C LEU A 317 18.59 -34.50 11.24
N SER A 318 17.32 -34.09 11.35
CA SER A 318 16.72 -33.74 12.65
C SER A 318 16.60 -34.94 13.60
N LYS A 319 16.40 -36.15 13.06
CA LYS A 319 16.37 -37.39 13.84
C LYS A 319 17.76 -37.85 14.29
N ALA A 320 18.82 -37.43 13.61
CA ALA A 320 20.20 -37.70 14.01
C ALA A 320 20.67 -36.76 15.13
N GLU A 321 20.27 -35.48 15.09
CA GLU A 321 20.56 -34.51 16.16
C GLU A 321 19.82 -34.85 17.46
N ALA A 322 18.58 -35.35 17.39
CA ALA A 322 17.83 -35.77 18.57
C ALA A 322 18.44 -37.01 19.28
N SER A 323 19.21 -37.83 18.57
CA SER A 323 19.88 -39.00 19.16
C SER A 323 21.22 -38.66 19.82
N ALA A 324 21.81 -37.50 19.52
CA ALA A 324 23.08 -37.06 20.08
C ALA A 324 22.92 -36.30 21.42
N ALA A 325 21.71 -35.82 21.73
CA ALA A 325 21.45 -34.98 22.91
C ALA A 325 21.15 -35.74 24.22
N THR A 326 21.12 -37.07 24.24
CA THR A 326 20.68 -37.86 25.42
C THR A 326 21.84 -38.46 26.25
N VAL A 327 23.08 -38.05 26.05
CA VAL A 327 24.20 -38.55 26.87
C VAL A 327 25.01 -37.39 27.44
N GLN A 328 24.61 -36.89 28.62
CA GLN A 328 25.51 -36.41 29.68
C GLN A 328 24.69 -35.88 30.87
N VAL A 329 24.68 -36.63 31.98
CA VAL A 329 24.42 -36.11 33.34
C VAL A 329 25.64 -36.47 34.18
N PRO A 330 26.41 -35.51 34.72
CA PRO A 330 27.41 -35.83 35.73
C PRO A 330 26.75 -35.85 37.11
N ALA A 331 27.02 -36.91 37.87
CA ALA A 331 26.63 -37.03 39.27
C ALA A 331 27.46 -36.04 40.12
N SER A 332 26.79 -35.21 40.91
CA SER A 332 27.40 -34.34 41.92
C SER A 332 27.47 -35.04 43.27
N ASP A 333 28.68 -35.04 43.84
CA ASP A 333 29.06 -35.48 45.18
C ASP A 333 28.12 -34.99 46.29
N SER A 334 27.84 -35.87 47.25
CA SER A 334 27.22 -35.55 48.53
C SER A 334 28.28 -35.64 49.63
N ALA A 335 28.45 -34.56 50.39
CA ALA A 335 29.17 -34.57 51.67
C ALA A 335 28.44 -33.72 52.72
N LEU A 336 28.38 -34.29 53.95
CA LEU A 336 27.97 -33.73 55.25
C LEU A 336 26.44 -33.61 55.44
N VAL A 337 25.80 -34.24 56.43
CA VAL A 337 26.13 -34.59 57.84
C VAL A 337 25.63 -35.98 58.19
#